data_AF-A0A9X4RG82-F1
#
_entry.id   AF-A0A9X4RG82-F1
#
_cell.length_a   1.000
_cell.length_b   1.000
_cell.length_c   1.000
_cell.angle_alpha   90.00
_cell.angle_beta   90.00
_cell.angle_gamma   90.00
#
_symmetry.space_group_name_H-M   'P 1'
#
loop_
_entity.id
_entity.type
_entity.pdbx_description
1 polymer ?
#
loop_
_entity_poly.entity_id
_entity_poly.type
_entity_poly.pdbx_seq_one_letter_code
_entity_poly.pdbx_strand_id
1 'polypeptide(L)' 'MVSERVISDNDLRKAIRELRARQDLARKEGHADLVDDLARRIRSYQDEMGRRL' A
#
# COMPACT_ATOMS: atom_id res chain seq x y z
N MET A 1 -2.15 26.64 1.44
CA MET A 1 -2.87 25.52 2.07
C MET A 1 -2.41 24.25 1.39
N VAL A 2 -1.67 23.39 2.09
CA VAL A 2 -1.31 22.07 1.56
C VAL A 2 -2.59 21.24 1.69
N SER A 3 -3.31 21.03 0.58
CA SER A 3 -4.45 20.12 0.58
C SER A 3 -3.92 18.71 0.79
N GLU A 4 -3.97 18.24 2.03
CA GLU A 4 -3.81 16.84 2.35
C GLU A 4 -4.89 16.08 1.59
N ARG A 5 -4.49 15.43 0.50
CA ARG A 5 -5.41 14.76 -0.40
C ARG A 5 -5.93 13.54 0.34
N VAL A 6 -7.10 13.66 0.97
CA VAL A 6 -7.79 12.54 1.60
C VAL A 6 -8.05 11.50 0.51
N ILE A 7 -7.26 10.44 0.51
CA ILE A 7 -7.42 9.31 -0.41
C ILE A 7 -8.77 8.67 -0.10
N SER A 8 -9.63 8.40 -1.09
CA SER A 8 -10.90 7.73 -0.82
C SER A 8 -10.69 6.26 -0.43
N ASP A 9 -11.66 5.63 0.23
CA ASP A 9 -11.54 4.20 0.59
C ASP A 9 -11.39 3.29 -0.63
N ASN A 10 -12.02 3.66 -1.76
CA ASN A 10 -11.85 2.95 -3.02
C ASN A 10 -10.43 3.13 -3.58
N ASP A 11 -9.87 4.33 -3.46
CA ASP A 11 -8.48 4.58 -3.85
C ASP A 11 -7.49 3.86 -2.94
N LEU A 12 -7.76 3.77 -1.62
CA LEU A 12 -6.95 2.98 -0.68
C LEU A 12 -6.96 1.49 -1.06
N ARG A 13 -8.13 0.92 -1.34
CA ARG A 13 -8.25 -0.49 -1.79
C ARG A 13 -7.51 -0.72 -3.11
N LYS A 14 -7.62 0.20 -4.06
CA LYS A 14 -6.90 0.14 -5.34
C LYS A 14 -5.39 0.18 -5.11
N ALA A 15 -4.91 1.12 -4.29
CA ALA A 15 -3.49 1.24 -3.95
C ALA A 15 -2.94 -0.03 -3.27
N ILE A 16 -3.68 -0.60 -2.31
CA ILE A 16 -3.29 -1.86 -1.66
C ILE A 16 -3.17 -3.00 -2.67
N ARG A 17 -4.12 -3.13 -3.61
CA ARG A 17 -4.07 -4.15 -4.66
C ARG A 17 -2.83 -3.99 -5.55
N GLU A 18 -2.54 -2.77 -6.00
CA GLU A 18 -1.37 -2.49 -6.83
C GLU A 18 -0.06 -2.76 -6.09
N LEU A 19 0.04 -2.37 -4.81
CA LEU A 19 1.21 -2.64 -3.98
C LEU A 19 1.44 -4.14 -3.78
N ARG A 20 0.38 -4.93 -3.60
CA ARG A 20 0.48 -6.40 -3.51
C ARG A 20 1.01 -7.01 -4.79
N ALA A 21 0.51 -6.58 -5.95
CA ALA A 21 1.01 -7.05 -7.24
C ALA A 21 2.50 -6.75 -7.42
N ARG A 22 2.95 -5.54 -7.02
CA ARG A 22 4.38 -5.18 -7.04
C ARG A 22 5.19 -5.99 -6.04
N GLN A 23 4.64 -6.30 -4.88
CA GLN A 23 5.30 -7.11 -3.86
C GLN A 23 5.53 -8.53 -4.36
N ASP A 24 4.54 -9.11 -5.05
CA ASP A 24 4.66 -10.44 -5.64
C ASP A 24 5.69 -10.47 -6.77
N LEU A 25 5.80 -9.40 -7.56
CA LEU A 25 6.85 -9.25 -8.55
C LEU A 25 8.23 -9.17 -7.88
N ALA A 26 8.38 -8.31 -6.86
CA ALA A 26 9.64 -8.17 -6.11
C ALA A 26 10.09 -9.49 -5.46
N ARG A 27 9.14 -10.32 -4.97
CA ARG A 27 9.42 -11.67 -4.47
C ARG A 27 9.98 -12.58 -5.56
N LYS A 28 9.40 -12.54 -6.77
CA LYS A 28 9.86 -13.34 -7.92
C LYS A 28 11.25 -12.91 -8.41
N GLU A 29 11.55 -11.62 -8.33
CA GLU A 29 12.83 -11.04 -8.73
C GLU A 29 13.92 -11.12 -7.64
N GLY A 30 13.56 -11.56 -6.42
CA GLY A 30 14.50 -11.70 -5.30
C GLY A 30 14.86 -10.38 -4.60
N HIS A 31 14.10 -9.31 -4.82
CA HIS A 31 14.32 -8.00 -4.21
C HIS A 31 13.71 -7.93 -2.79
N ALA A 32 14.38 -8.54 -1.81
CA ALA A 32 13.90 -8.63 -0.43
C ALA A 32 13.59 -7.26 0.21
N ASP A 33 14.48 -6.27 0.04
CA ASP A 33 14.27 -4.92 0.58
C ASP A 33 12.99 -4.27 0.04
N LEU A 34 12.73 -4.44 -1.26
CA LEU A 34 11.54 -3.93 -1.91
C LEU A 34 10.27 -4.65 -1.41
N VAL A 35 10.36 -5.96 -1.15
CA VAL A 35 9.25 -6.74 -0.56
C VAL A 35 8.87 -6.19 0.81
N ASP A 36 9.87 -5.88 1.64
CA ASP A 36 9.66 -5.35 2.98
C ASP A 36 9.12 -3.91 2.97
N ASP A 37 9.64 -3.07 2.09
CA ASP A 37 9.16 -1.71 1.88
C ASP A 37 7.69 -1.69 1.46
N LEU A 38 7.33 -2.54 0.48
CA LEU A 38 5.96 -2.69 0.03
C LEU A 38 5.06 -3.26 1.13
N ALA A 39 5.57 -4.20 1.95
CA ALA A 39 4.83 -4.73 3.10
C ALA A 39 4.50 -3.64 4.13
N ARG A 40 5.45 -2.74 4.42
CA ARG A 40 5.23 -1.61 5.35
C ARG A 40 4.19 -0.64 4.80
N ARG A 41 4.25 -0.31 3.50
CA ARG A 41 3.28 0.58 2.84
C ARG A 41 1.87 -0.01 2.80
N ILE A 42 1.75 -1.30 2.49
CA ILE A 42 0.46 -2.01 2.51
C ILE A 42 -0.16 -1.93 3.90
N ARG A 43 0.62 -2.22 4.95
CA ARG A 43 0.13 -2.14 6.34
C ARG A 43 -0.35 -0.73 6.69
N SER A 44 0.39 0.31 6.33
CA SER A 44 -0.02 1.69 6.57
C SER A 44 -1.38 2.03 5.95
N TYR A 45 -1.66 1.59 4.72
CA TYR A 45 -2.96 1.82 4.09
C TYR A 45 -4.08 0.95 4.67
N GLN A 46 -3.76 -0.27 5.12
CA GLN A 46 -4.72 -1.11 5.83
C GLN A 46 -5.11 -0.49 7.18
N ASP A 47 -4.14 0.05 7.91
CA ASP A 47 -4.38 0.74 9.18
C ASP A 47 -5.23 2.01 8.96
N GLU A 48 -4.93 2.79 7.93
CA GLU A 48 -5.72 3.97 7.55
C GLU A 48 -7.17 3.59 7.21
N MET A 49 -7.36 2.50 6.46
CA MET A 49 -8.69 1.99 6.15
C MET A 49 -9.42 1.47 7.40
N GLY A 50 -8.71 0.80 8.30
CA GLY A 50 -9.26 0.31 9.57
C GLY A 50 -9.70 1.41 10.53
N ARG A 51 -9.05 2.59 10.49
CA ARG A 51 -9.46 3.76 11.28
C ARG A 51 -10.70 4.47 10.74
N ARG A 52 -11.10 4.20 9.50
CA ARG A 52 -12.23 4.85 8.82
C ARG A 52 -13.52 4.04 8.86
N LEU A 53 -13.42 2.76 9.21
CA LEU A 53 -14.54 1.84 9.43
C LEU A 53 -15.11 2.00 10.85
#